data_AF-A0A968ANX0-F1
#
_entry.id   AF-A0A968ANX0-F1
#
_cell.length_a   1.000
_cell.length_b   1.000
_cell.length_c   1.000
_cell.angle_alpha   90.00
_cell.angle_beta   90.00
_cell.angle_gamma   90.00
#
_symmetry.space_group_name_H-M   'P 1'
#
loop_
_entity.id
_entity.type
_entity.pdbx_description
1 polymer ?
#
loop_
_entity_poly.entity_id
_entity_poly.type
_entity_poly.pdbx_seq_one_letter_code
_entity_poly.pdbx_strand_id
1 'polypeptide(L)'
;ANSNGNDNGFNLPDSNLSFNQHIRPIFLQDCAAIGNCHGSTAQAGGLDLENNPPNFNSNYGLVVINFNKEQSLLYLLLFSSREGRSRMPPDQAPLAEEKIEAIGTWIDEGANTAN
;
A
#
# COMPACT_ATOMS: atom_id res chain seq x y z
N ALA A 1 -11.83 -21.36 -12.39
CA ALA A 1 -10.74 -21.74 -11.47
C ALA A 1 -10.28 -20.46 -10.79
N ASN A 2 -10.58 -20.27 -9.51
CA ASN A 2 -9.70 -19.50 -8.65
C ASN A 2 -9.68 -20.24 -7.32
N SER A 3 -8.49 -20.73 -6.99
CA SER A 3 -8.22 -21.66 -5.91
C SER A 3 -7.87 -20.87 -4.66
N ASN A 4 -8.63 -21.14 -3.61
CA ASN A 4 -8.25 -21.08 -2.18
C ASN A 4 -6.78 -20.78 -1.86
N GLY A 5 -6.57 -19.72 -1.10
CA GLY A 5 -5.45 -19.53 -0.17
C GLY A 5 -5.95 -18.77 1.06
N ASN A 6 -6.28 -19.48 2.14
CA ASN A 6 -6.73 -18.90 3.40
C ASN A 6 -5.57 -18.88 4.39
N ASP A 7 -5.19 -17.68 4.83
CA ASP A 7 -4.94 -17.39 6.23
C ASP A 7 -5.05 -15.88 6.51
N ASN A 8 -6.00 -15.54 7.42
CA ASN A 8 -6.25 -14.22 8.01
C ASN A 8 -7.31 -13.30 7.36
N GLY A 9 -8.42 -13.86 6.88
CA GLY A 9 -9.72 -13.17 6.90
C GLY A 9 -9.91 -11.91 6.05
N PHE A 10 -8.95 -11.55 5.19
CA PHE A 10 -9.08 -10.46 4.24
C PHE A 10 -9.71 -10.97 2.94
N ASN A 11 -10.99 -10.63 2.73
CA ASN A 11 -11.61 -10.80 1.42
C ASN A 11 -11.13 -9.64 0.53
N LEU A 12 -10.27 -9.93 -0.44
CA LEU A 12 -9.79 -8.95 -1.42
C LEU A 12 -10.44 -9.27 -2.77
N PRO A 13 -11.34 -8.41 -3.27
CA PRO A 13 -11.94 -8.62 -4.58
C PRO A 13 -10.95 -8.28 -5.70
N ASP A 14 -11.10 -8.93 -6.86
CA ASP A 14 -10.27 -8.69 -8.04
C ASP A 14 -10.47 -7.28 -8.65
N SER A 15 -11.55 -6.57 -8.27
CA SER A 15 -11.88 -5.20 -8.69
C SER A 15 -12.86 -4.52 -7.73
N ASN A 16 -13.06 -3.21 -7.91
CA ASN A 16 -13.86 -2.32 -7.08
C ASN A 16 -13.38 -2.30 -5.62
N LEU A 17 -12.08 -2.06 -5.44
CA LEU A 17 -11.45 -2.05 -4.15
C LEU A 17 -11.94 -0.83 -3.34
N SER A 18 -12.70 -1.10 -2.28
CA SER A 18 -12.96 -0.13 -1.20
C SER A 18 -11.66 0.18 -0.44
N PHE A 19 -11.33 1.47 -0.32
CA PHE A 19 -10.20 1.91 0.48
C PHE A 19 -10.42 1.56 1.95
N ASN A 20 -11.58 1.90 2.51
CA ASN A 20 -11.83 1.69 3.94
C ASN A 20 -11.87 0.21 4.33
N GLN A 21 -12.39 -0.67 3.45
CA GLN A 21 -12.56 -2.09 3.75
C GLN A 21 -11.34 -2.94 3.38
N HIS A 22 -10.64 -2.63 2.28
CA HIS A 22 -9.59 -3.50 1.74
C HIS A 22 -8.19 -2.90 1.86
N ILE A 23 -8.01 -1.62 1.52
CA ILE A 23 -6.67 -1.03 1.37
C ILE A 23 -6.14 -0.43 2.68
N ARG A 24 -6.99 0.32 3.39
CA ARG A 24 -6.63 0.96 4.66
C ARG A 24 -6.16 -0.07 5.69
N PRO A 25 -6.79 -1.24 5.86
CA PRO A 25 -6.26 -2.24 6.78
C PRO A 25 -4.85 -2.73 6.41
N ILE A 26 -4.55 -2.88 5.12
CA ILE A 26 -3.19 -3.23 4.65
C ILE A 26 -2.21 -2.12 5.03
N PHE A 27 -2.55 -0.86 4.79
CA PHE A 27 -1.68 0.28 5.17
C PHE A 27 -1.43 0.35 6.67
N LEU A 28 -2.43 0.07 7.50
CA LEU A 28 -2.27 0.08 8.95
C LEU A 28 -1.40 -1.10 9.43
N GLN A 29 -1.68 -2.31 8.93
CA GLN A 29 -1.09 -3.54 9.46
C GLN A 29 0.29 -3.82 8.86
N ASP A 30 0.45 -3.61 7.56
CA ASP A 30 1.64 -4.02 6.80
C ASP A 30 2.59 -2.85 6.48
N CYS A 31 2.20 -1.60 6.79
CA CYS A 31 3.04 -0.42 6.52
C CYS A 31 3.27 0.45 7.77
N ALA A 32 2.20 0.91 8.43
CA ALA A 32 2.34 1.73 9.63
C ALA A 32 2.87 0.92 10.81
N ALA A 33 2.28 -0.26 11.08
CA ALA A 33 2.65 -1.09 12.22
C ALA A 33 3.97 -1.86 12.02
N ILE A 34 4.28 -2.33 10.80
CA ILE A 34 5.55 -3.03 10.54
C ILE A 34 6.71 -2.07 10.70
N GLY A 35 7.55 -2.34 11.70
CA GLY A 35 8.74 -1.52 12.00
C GLY A 35 8.43 -0.13 12.56
N ASN A 36 7.15 0.23 12.75
CA ASN A 36 6.70 1.57 13.13
C ASN A 36 7.32 2.67 12.24
N CYS A 37 7.08 2.59 10.94
CA CYS A 37 7.77 3.45 9.95
C CYS A 37 6.87 4.44 9.22
N HIS A 38 5.59 4.14 8.99
CA HIS A 38 4.70 5.02 8.21
C HIS A 38 3.43 5.38 8.99
N GLY A 39 3.58 5.68 10.28
CA GLY A 39 2.48 6.02 11.18
C GLY A 39 2.67 7.36 11.89
N SER A 40 1.70 7.76 12.71
CA SER A 40 1.64 9.09 13.33
C SER A 40 2.86 9.41 14.19
N THR A 41 3.46 8.39 14.81
CA THR A 41 4.63 8.53 15.69
C THR A 41 5.97 8.46 14.95
N ALA A 42 5.97 7.95 13.71
CA ALA A 42 7.15 7.75 12.90
C ALA A 42 6.77 7.78 11.42
N GLN A 43 7.15 8.87 10.75
CA GLN A 43 6.74 9.19 9.38
C GLN A 43 7.93 9.08 8.42
N ALA A 44 8.44 7.87 8.21
CA ALA A 44 9.51 7.59 7.28
C ALA A 44 9.14 8.12 5.88
N GLY A 45 10.08 8.84 5.27
CA GLY A 45 9.83 9.54 4.01
C GLY A 45 8.76 10.63 4.09
N GLY A 46 8.33 11.07 5.28
CA GLY A 46 7.27 12.07 5.46
C GLY A 46 5.86 11.54 5.23
N LEU A 47 5.66 10.22 5.26
CA LEU A 47 4.35 9.59 5.05
C LEU A 47 3.75 9.09 6.37
N ASP A 48 2.51 9.47 6.60
CA ASP A 48 1.66 8.97 7.67
C ASP A 48 0.42 8.32 7.06
N LEU A 49 0.41 6.99 7.07
CA LEU A 49 -0.66 6.16 6.50
C LEU A 49 -1.77 5.85 7.52
N GLU A 50 -1.65 6.29 8.78
CA GLU A 50 -2.72 6.12 9.78
C GLU A 50 -3.86 7.14 9.59
N ASN A 51 -3.54 8.30 9.02
CA ASN A 51 -4.50 9.34 8.64
C ASN A 51 -5.61 8.81 7.73
N ASN A 52 -6.80 9.40 7.83
CA ASN A 52 -7.96 9.02 7.01
C ASN A 52 -8.64 10.24 6.36
N PRO A 53 -8.50 10.44 5.02
CA PRO A 53 -7.58 9.71 4.15
C PRO A 53 -6.12 10.11 4.43
N PRO A 54 -5.16 9.25 4.10
CA PRO A 54 -3.75 9.58 4.22
C PRO A 54 -3.32 10.60 3.16
N ASN A 55 -2.29 11.38 3.48
CA ASN A 55 -1.66 12.27 2.51
C ASN A 55 -0.55 11.50 1.77
N PHE A 56 -0.71 11.32 0.46
CA PHE A 56 0.26 10.61 -0.38
C PHE A 56 1.40 11.49 -0.90
N ASN A 57 1.54 12.73 -0.42
CA ASN A 57 2.70 13.54 -0.68
C ASN A 57 3.80 13.24 0.35
N SER A 58 4.90 12.64 -0.12
CA SER A 58 6.07 12.32 0.69
C SER A 58 7.16 13.40 0.54
N ASN A 59 8.25 13.27 1.29
CA ASN A 59 9.48 14.04 1.09
C ASN A 59 10.11 13.81 -0.30
N TYR A 60 9.66 12.79 -1.04
CA TYR A 60 10.09 12.46 -2.38
C TYR A 60 9.04 12.80 -3.45
N GLY A 61 8.01 13.55 -3.08
CA GLY A 61 6.87 13.86 -3.95
C GLY A 61 5.75 12.83 -3.82
N LEU A 62 4.86 12.83 -4.81
CA LEU A 62 3.64 12.03 -4.82
C LEU A 62 3.97 10.54 -4.94
N VAL A 63 3.49 9.72 -4.00
CA VAL A 63 3.77 8.27 -4.00
C VAL A 63 2.65 7.42 -4.60
N VAL A 64 1.46 7.97 -4.75
CA VAL A 64 0.32 7.36 -5.43
C VAL A 64 -0.10 8.25 -6.59
N ILE A 65 -0.05 7.72 -7.81
CA ILE A 65 -0.49 8.37 -9.04
C ILE A 65 -1.75 7.65 -9.50
N ASN A 66 -2.89 8.33 -9.41
CA ASN A 66 -4.20 7.78 -9.78
C ASN A 66 -4.17 7.23 -11.20
N PHE A 67 -4.78 6.05 -11.39
CA PHE A 67 -4.86 5.34 -12.67
C PHE A 67 -3.50 4.88 -13.24
N ASN A 68 -2.43 4.89 -12.43
CA ASN A 68 -1.10 4.49 -12.90
C ASN A 68 -0.25 3.88 -11.78
N LYS A 69 -0.46 2.59 -11.47
CA LYS A 69 0.39 1.87 -10.50
C LYS A 69 1.85 1.78 -10.94
N GLU A 70 2.11 1.71 -12.25
CA GLU A 70 3.46 1.56 -12.81
C GLU A 70 4.34 2.79 -12.59
N GLN A 71 3.75 3.96 -12.37
CA GLN A 71 4.46 5.19 -11.99
C GLN A 71 4.30 5.55 -10.50
N SER A 72 3.44 4.83 -9.77
CA SER A 72 3.22 5.06 -8.35
C SER A 72 4.37 4.53 -7.51
N LEU A 73 5.17 5.42 -6.93
CA LEU A 73 6.35 5.06 -6.13
C LEU A 73 6.01 4.06 -5.00
N LEU A 74 4.83 4.20 -4.37
CA LEU A 74 4.35 3.28 -3.35
C LEU A 74 4.32 1.84 -3.85
N TYR A 75 3.63 1.58 -4.98
CA TYR A 75 3.48 0.25 -5.55
C TYR A 75 4.83 -0.31 -6.02
N LEU A 76 5.60 0.54 -6.68
CA LEU A 76 6.91 0.22 -7.22
C LEU A 76 7.91 -0.23 -6.16
N LEU A 77 7.88 0.36 -4.96
CA LEU A 77 8.74 -0.02 -3.84
C LEU A 77 8.33 -1.33 -3.17
N LEU A 78 7.14 -1.88 -3.41
CA LEU A 78 6.75 -3.19 -2.87
C LEU A 78 7.55 -4.34 -3.51
N PHE A 79 8.07 -4.15 -4.74
CA PHE A 79 8.80 -5.18 -5.48
C PHE A 79 10.31 -5.05 -5.35
N SER A 80 10.85 -3.83 -5.39
CA SER A 80 12.29 -3.62 -5.52
C SER A 80 12.74 -2.23 -5.09
N SER A 81 14.00 -2.18 -4.65
CA SER A 81 14.70 -0.93 -4.34
C SER A 81 14.91 -0.12 -5.61
N ARG A 82 14.71 1.19 -5.54
CA ARG A 82 14.88 2.10 -6.69
C ARG A 82 15.25 3.50 -6.22
N GLU A 83 16.01 4.20 -7.04
CA GLU A 83 16.35 5.63 -6.82
C GLU A 83 16.90 5.90 -5.41
N GLY A 84 17.77 5.02 -4.91
CA GLY A 84 18.36 5.14 -3.57
C GLY A 84 17.41 4.79 -2.41
N ARG A 85 16.22 4.26 -2.69
CA ARG A 85 15.22 3.84 -1.69
C ARG A 85 15.13 2.33 -1.65
N SER A 86 15.03 1.78 -0.45
CA SER A 86 14.88 0.34 -0.24
C SER A 86 13.49 -0.15 -0.63
N ARG A 87 13.42 -1.40 -1.11
CA ARG A 87 12.16 -2.17 -1.20
C ARG A 87 11.44 -2.15 0.15
N MET A 88 10.14 -1.91 0.14
CA MET A 88 9.30 -1.85 1.33
C MET A 88 8.53 -3.16 1.52
N PRO A 89 8.33 -3.62 2.77
CA PRO A 89 9.01 -3.16 3.98
C PRO A 89 10.52 -3.50 3.93
N PRO A 90 11.40 -2.64 4.49
CA PRO A 90 12.85 -2.83 4.43
C PRO A 90 13.27 -3.96 5.36
N ASP A 91 14.19 -4.81 4.92
CA ASP A 91 14.74 -5.93 5.70
C ASP A 91 13.71 -6.90 6.30
N GLN A 92 12.48 -6.88 5.79
CA GLN A 92 11.38 -7.77 6.16
C GLN A 92 11.00 -8.68 4.98
N ALA A 93 10.15 -9.67 5.24
CA ALA A 93 9.52 -10.43 4.16
C ALA A 93 8.66 -9.49 3.29
N PRO A 94 8.54 -9.75 1.97
CA PRO A 94 7.58 -9.06 1.13
C PRO A 94 6.14 -9.21 1.66
N LEU A 95 5.26 -8.28 1.30
CA LEU A 95 3.83 -8.47 1.50
C LEU A 95 3.34 -9.70 0.70
N ALA A 96 2.24 -10.28 1.15
CA ALA A 96 1.53 -11.30 0.38
C ALA A 96 1.15 -10.74 -1.01
N GLU A 97 1.22 -11.59 -2.03
CA GLU A 97 1.01 -11.19 -3.43
C GLU A 97 -0.37 -10.58 -3.62
N GLU A 98 -1.39 -11.15 -2.99
CA GLU A 98 -2.79 -10.70 -3.07
C GLU A 98 -2.96 -9.28 -2.50
N LYS A 99 -2.22 -8.92 -1.45
CA LYS A 99 -2.23 -7.56 -0.88
C LYS A 99 -1.56 -6.56 -1.82
N ILE A 100 -0.46 -6.95 -2.45
CA ILE A 100 0.23 -6.13 -3.44
C ILE A 100 -0.68 -5.91 -4.65
N GLU A 101 -1.31 -6.98 -5.15
CA GLU A 101 -2.28 -6.91 -6.25
C GLU A 101 -3.46 -5.99 -5.90
N ALA A 102 -4.06 -6.13 -4.71
CA ALA A 102 -5.15 -5.26 -4.27
C ALA A 102 -4.75 -3.78 -4.25
N ILE A 103 -3.54 -3.45 -3.76
CA ILE A 103 -3.01 -2.07 -3.81
C ILE A 103 -2.87 -1.61 -5.26
N GLY A 104 -2.31 -2.45 -6.13
CA GLY A 104 -2.14 -2.13 -7.55
C GLY A 104 -3.46 -1.87 -8.26
N THR A 105 -4.44 -2.75 -8.06
CA THR A 105 -5.80 -2.62 -8.63
C THR A 105 -6.48 -1.36 -8.11
N TRP A 106 -6.42 -1.09 -6.80
CA TRP A 106 -6.98 0.15 -6.24
C TRP A 106 -6.36 1.42 -6.84
N ILE A 107 -5.05 1.44 -7.08
CA ILE A 107 -4.39 2.57 -7.75
C ILE A 107 -4.90 2.73 -9.18
N ASP A 108 -4.95 1.62 -9.94
CA ASP A 108 -5.43 1.61 -11.33
C ASP A 108 -6.92 1.97 -11.44
N GLU A 109 -7.71 1.74 -10.39
CA GLU A 109 -9.11 2.17 -10.26
C GLU A 109 -9.26 3.65 -9.87
N GLY A 110 -8.14 4.36 -9.73
CA GLY A 110 -8.13 5.80 -9.48
C GLY A 110 -7.86 6.18 -8.03
N ALA A 111 -7.40 5.24 -7.20
CA ALA A 111 -6.97 5.48 -5.82
C ALA A 111 -8.02 6.22 -4.96
N ASN A 112 -9.30 5.89 -5.14
CA ASN A 112 -10.38 6.52 -4.40
C ASN A 112 -10.28 6.17 -2.91
N THR A 113 -10.22 7.16 -2.02
CA THR A 113 -10.16 6.96 -0.57
C THR A 113 -11.50 7.17 0.15
N ALA A 114 -12.55 7.53 -0.59
CA ALA A 114 -13.87 7.83 -0.03
C ALA A 114 -14.83 6.64 0.00
N ASN A 115 -14.39 5.45 -0.46
CA ASN A 115 -15.20 4.23 -0.57
C ASN A 115 -14.81 3.14 0.43
#